data_AF-A0A1K1RW16-F1
#
_entry.id   AF-A0A1K1RW16-F1
#
_cell.length_a   1.000
_cell.length_b   1.000
_cell.length_c   1.000
_cell.angle_alpha   90.00
_cell.angle_beta   90.00
_cell.angle_gamma   90.00
#
_symmetry.space_group_name_H-M   'P 1'
#
loop_
_entity.id
_entity.type
_entity.pdbx_description
1 polymer ?
#
loop_
_entity_poly.entity_id
_entity_poly.type
_entity_poly.pdbx_seq_one_letter_code
_entity_poly.pdbx_strand_id
1 'polypeptide(L)'
;MPPPTFARNEILFGWFSYWFLEKRLGLWDSVISKFQFTVHCNIYLFWKRSILVLKTDNILIPYLFDIIMREQIHIESTITKKSLKPFIRWAGGKQNLINEIYKNIDFSNVDRFFEPFLGGGSFFLHGNFKQSFLSDLNPNLINCYQQIKNNPQAVYQGLTSYSIPVTPEKYYIVRNEFNFHNGEQTLEQAIRFIFLNKTSFNGIYRVNKSGLYNVPFGKPEPAFPSLKHLINVSNKLNTAVIFTAYYDEIGEIARENDLIYLDPPYPKLSDTAYFNHYTLDKFDITEHIKFAQFANEMRNKGCKIVISNADLPEIRELFSSWNILECSTYRYISCKKERVKIKELIIKNI
;
A
#
# COMPACT_ATOMS: atom_id res chain seq x y z
N MET A 1 6.94 -12.90 70.72
CA MET A 1 6.13 -14.07 70.31
C MET A 1 5.16 -13.65 69.20
N PRO A 2 4.87 -14.52 68.23
CA PRO A 2 4.35 -14.16 66.90
C PRO A 2 2.80 -14.34 66.81
N PRO A 3 2.12 -14.48 65.63
CA PRO A 3 0.87 -13.79 65.24
C PRO A 3 -0.40 -14.68 65.38
N PRO A 4 -1.60 -14.33 64.83
CA PRO A 4 -1.92 -14.73 63.44
C PRO A 4 -2.92 -13.84 62.63
N THR A 5 -2.94 -14.20 61.35
CA THR A 5 -3.64 -13.84 60.08
C THR A 5 -5.15 -14.19 59.95
N PHE A 6 -5.92 -13.54 59.05
CA PHE A 6 -6.37 -14.06 57.71
C PHE A 6 -7.54 -13.27 57.07
N ALA A 7 -7.56 -13.28 55.73
CA ALA A 7 -8.46 -12.60 54.79
C ALA A 7 -9.81 -13.29 54.50
N ARG A 8 -10.79 -12.52 53.99
CA ARG A 8 -11.95 -12.99 53.19
C ARG A 8 -12.42 -11.87 52.23
N ASN A 9 -12.32 -12.06 50.91
CA ASN A 9 -13.19 -11.49 49.86
C ASN A 9 -12.78 -11.90 48.42
N GLU A 10 -12.75 -13.20 48.08
CA GLU A 10 -12.49 -13.65 46.69
C GLU A 10 -13.44 -14.73 46.13
N ILE A 11 -14.46 -15.18 46.88
CA ILE A 11 -15.24 -16.36 46.46
C ILE A 11 -16.43 -16.02 45.53
N LEU A 12 -16.80 -14.75 45.35
CA LEU A 12 -18.00 -14.38 44.57
C LEU A 12 -17.76 -14.17 43.06
N PHE A 13 -16.52 -14.03 42.58
CA PHE A 13 -16.24 -13.79 41.15
C PHE A 13 -16.14 -15.08 40.31
N GLY A 14 -15.77 -16.21 40.91
CA GLY A 14 -15.52 -17.46 40.16
C GLY A 14 -16.79 -18.14 39.61
N TRP A 15 -17.94 -17.97 40.28
CA TRP A 15 -19.18 -18.64 39.88
C TRP A 15 -19.85 -18.00 38.67
N PHE A 16 -19.67 -16.69 38.45
CA PHE A 16 -20.28 -15.98 37.32
C PHE A 16 -19.59 -16.32 35.98
N SER A 17 -18.28 -16.56 36.01
CA SER A 17 -17.47 -16.95 34.85
C SER A 17 -17.70 -18.40 34.40
N TYR A 18 -17.99 -19.31 35.33
CA TYR A 18 -18.21 -20.73 35.01
C TYR A 18 -19.58 -20.95 34.32
N TRP A 19 -20.62 -20.27 34.81
CA TRP A 19 -21.96 -20.32 34.21
C TRP A 19 -22.02 -19.76 32.78
N PHE A 20 -21.21 -18.73 32.49
CA PHE A 20 -21.14 -18.14 31.15
C PHE A 20 -20.41 -19.05 30.14
N LEU A 21 -19.46 -19.87 30.60
CA LEU A 21 -18.75 -20.84 29.76
C LEU A 21 -19.62 -22.03 29.36
N GLU A 22 -20.39 -22.60 30.31
CA GLU A 22 -21.30 -23.72 30.04
C GLU A 22 -22.39 -23.36 29.02
N LYS A 23 -22.98 -22.16 29.13
CA LYS A 23 -23.97 -21.65 28.17
C LYS A 23 -23.40 -21.49 26.75
N ARG A 24 -22.12 -21.13 26.62
CA ARG A 24 -21.45 -21.04 25.31
C ARG A 24 -21.12 -22.40 24.73
N LEU A 25 -20.65 -23.36 25.54
CA LEU A 25 -20.35 -24.72 25.05
C LEU A 25 -21.60 -25.42 24.51
N GLY A 26 -22.75 -25.30 25.18
CA GLY A 26 -24.03 -25.85 24.69
C GLY A 26 -24.54 -25.22 23.38
N LEU A 27 -24.13 -23.98 23.07
CA LEU A 27 -24.44 -23.32 21.79
C LEU A 27 -23.61 -23.88 20.62
N TRP A 28 -22.41 -24.40 20.86
CA TRP A 28 -21.55 -24.96 19.81
C TRP A 28 -21.99 -26.36 19.38
N ASP A 29 -22.48 -27.19 20.31
CA ASP A 29 -23.01 -28.52 19.99
C ASP A 29 -24.22 -28.46 19.04
N SER A 30 -25.06 -27.41 19.17
CA SER A 30 -26.18 -27.14 18.27
C SER A 30 -25.77 -26.68 16.87
N VAL A 31 -24.60 -26.04 16.73
CA VAL A 31 -24.12 -25.49 15.45
C VAL A 31 -23.37 -26.55 14.65
N ILE A 32 -22.65 -27.46 15.33
CA ILE A 32 -21.86 -28.52 14.70
C ILE A 32 -22.74 -29.65 14.15
N SER A 33 -23.95 -29.87 14.70
CA SER A 33 -24.88 -30.88 14.17
C SER A 33 -25.44 -30.56 12.76
N LYS A 34 -25.16 -29.38 12.19
CA LYS A 34 -25.73 -28.91 10.91
C LYS A 34 -24.72 -28.73 9.76
N PHE A 35 -23.44 -29.02 9.95
CA PHE A 35 -22.44 -28.88 8.88
C PHE A 35 -21.58 -30.16 8.74
N GLN A 36 -21.92 -31.00 7.76
CA GLN A 36 -21.04 -32.05 7.27
C GLN A 36 -19.90 -31.42 6.44
N PHE A 37 -18.69 -31.31 6.97
CA PHE A 37 -17.47 -31.17 6.16
C PHE A 37 -16.23 -31.75 6.87
N THR A 38 -15.61 -32.72 6.21
CA THR A 38 -14.66 -33.73 6.72
C THR A 38 -13.21 -33.24 6.93
N VAL A 39 -12.99 -32.01 7.40
CA VAL A 39 -11.61 -31.50 7.68
C VAL A 39 -11.37 -31.17 9.15
N HIS A 40 -12.42 -31.17 10.00
CA HIS A 40 -12.30 -30.83 11.42
C HIS A 40 -12.12 -32.02 12.39
N CYS A 41 -12.08 -33.27 11.90
CA CYS A 41 -12.00 -34.43 12.79
C CYS A 41 -10.65 -34.59 13.51
N ASN A 42 -9.53 -34.22 12.89
CA ASN A 42 -8.21 -34.37 13.52
C ASN A 42 -7.93 -33.33 14.61
N ILE A 43 -8.47 -32.10 14.48
CA ILE A 43 -8.32 -31.03 15.47
C ILE A 43 -9.19 -31.33 16.69
N TYR A 44 -10.43 -31.77 16.49
CA TYR A 44 -11.33 -32.11 17.60
C TYR A 44 -10.86 -33.34 18.39
N LEU A 45 -10.32 -34.36 17.71
CA LEU A 45 -9.72 -35.54 18.38
C LEU A 45 -8.46 -35.16 19.18
N PHE A 46 -7.65 -34.21 18.70
CA PHE A 46 -6.53 -33.65 19.46
C PHE A 46 -7.00 -32.86 20.70
N TRP A 47 -8.10 -32.10 20.54
CA TRP A 47 -8.72 -31.32 21.61
C TRP A 47 -9.32 -32.21 22.71
N LYS A 48 -10.03 -33.28 22.33
CA LYS A 48 -10.65 -34.23 23.28
C LYS A 48 -9.63 -35.08 24.04
N ARG A 49 -8.50 -35.40 23.40
CA ARG A 49 -7.39 -36.14 24.03
C ARG A 49 -6.59 -35.27 25.01
N SER A 50 -6.50 -33.96 24.74
CA SER A 50 -5.80 -33.00 25.60
C SER A 50 -6.62 -32.63 26.85
N ILE A 51 -7.95 -32.62 26.76
CA ILE A 51 -8.84 -32.37 27.92
C ILE A 51 -8.92 -33.59 28.86
N LEU A 52 -8.71 -34.82 28.38
CA LEU A 52 -8.77 -36.01 29.23
C LEU A 52 -7.51 -36.26 30.08
N VAL A 53 -6.40 -35.54 29.84
CA VAL A 53 -5.13 -35.75 30.54
C VAL A 53 -4.88 -34.72 31.65
N LEU A 54 -5.70 -33.68 31.79
CA LEU A 54 -5.45 -32.61 32.76
C LEU A 54 -6.46 -32.62 33.91
N LYS A 55 -6.43 -33.74 34.65
CA LYS A 55 -7.04 -33.84 35.98
C LYS A 55 -5.96 -34.00 37.05
N THR A 56 -4.89 -33.20 36.97
CA THR A 56 -3.90 -33.03 38.04
C THR A 56 -3.07 -31.77 37.77
N ASP A 57 -3.01 -30.93 38.80
CA ASP A 57 -2.10 -29.80 39.04
C ASP A 57 -2.27 -28.51 38.21
N ASN A 58 -2.67 -27.46 38.96
CA ASN A 58 -3.01 -26.09 38.56
C ASN A 58 -1.85 -25.24 37.96
N ILE A 59 -0.81 -25.85 37.39
CA ILE A 59 0.40 -25.13 36.93
C ILE A 59 0.50 -25.11 35.39
N LEU A 60 -0.23 -25.96 34.67
CA LEU A 60 -0.14 -26.07 33.20
C LEU A 60 -1.03 -25.08 32.41
N ILE A 61 -2.05 -24.48 33.04
CA ILE A 61 -3.05 -23.66 32.34
C ILE A 61 -2.49 -22.32 31.83
N PRO A 62 -1.70 -21.55 32.60
CA PRO A 62 -1.14 -20.28 32.11
C PRO A 62 -0.15 -20.50 30.96
N TYR A 63 0.64 -21.58 31.03
CA TYR A 63 1.66 -21.90 30.03
C TYR A 63 1.03 -22.34 28.71
N LEU A 64 -0.06 -23.12 28.76
CA LEU A 64 -0.80 -23.49 27.56
C LEU A 64 -1.50 -22.28 26.93
N PHE A 65 -2.03 -21.37 27.75
CA PHE A 65 -2.67 -20.13 27.26
C PHE A 65 -1.65 -19.22 26.57
N ASP A 66 -0.44 -19.10 27.12
CA ASP A 66 0.66 -18.35 26.50
C ASP A 66 1.14 -19.00 25.20
N ILE A 67 1.24 -20.33 25.13
CA ILE A 67 1.60 -21.04 23.90
C ILE A 67 0.51 -20.88 22.84
N ILE A 68 -0.77 -21.02 23.21
CA ILE A 68 -1.90 -20.83 22.29
C ILE A 68 -1.95 -19.38 21.81
N MET A 69 -1.74 -18.40 22.69
CA MET A 69 -1.68 -16.99 22.30
C MET A 69 -0.48 -16.71 21.39
N ARG A 70 0.70 -17.28 21.68
CA ARG A 70 1.88 -17.16 20.82
C ARG A 70 1.68 -17.82 19.46
N GLU A 71 1.10 -19.02 19.42
CA GLU A 71 0.76 -19.71 18.18
C GLU A 71 -0.34 -18.99 17.42
N GLN A 72 -1.34 -18.40 18.09
CA GLN A 72 -2.41 -17.63 17.45
C GLN A 72 -1.87 -16.30 16.88
N ILE A 73 -0.97 -15.61 17.60
CA ILE A 73 -0.20 -14.47 17.10
C ILE A 73 0.69 -14.90 15.92
N HIS A 74 1.30 -16.09 15.98
CA HIS A 74 2.17 -16.59 14.93
C HIS A 74 1.37 -17.01 13.68
N ILE A 75 0.19 -17.61 13.87
CA ILE A 75 -0.80 -17.97 12.84
C ILE A 75 -1.38 -16.70 12.21
N GLU A 76 -1.67 -15.66 13.00
CA GLU A 76 -2.06 -14.34 12.47
C GLU A 76 -0.92 -13.67 11.69
N SER A 77 0.34 -13.83 12.13
CA SER A 77 1.51 -13.34 11.40
C SER A 77 1.82 -14.13 10.12
N THR A 78 1.35 -15.39 10.05
CA THR A 78 1.42 -16.26 8.86
C THR A 78 0.16 -16.20 8.00
N ILE A 79 -0.84 -15.37 8.35
CA ILE A 79 -1.81 -14.87 7.37
C ILE A 79 -1.01 -14.04 6.37
N THR A 80 -0.62 -14.69 5.27
CA THR A 80 -0.09 -14.10 4.01
C THR A 80 -0.14 -12.58 4.04
N LYS A 81 1.00 -11.93 4.34
CA LYS A 81 1.09 -10.48 4.53
C LYS A 81 0.49 -9.80 3.29
N LYS A 82 -0.78 -9.37 3.43
CA LYS A 82 -1.65 -9.15 2.27
C LYS A 82 -1.17 -7.92 1.51
N SER A 83 -0.86 -8.09 0.22
CA SER A 83 -0.52 -6.97 -0.65
C SER A 83 -1.61 -5.90 -0.59
N LEU A 84 -1.19 -4.66 -0.35
CA LEU A 84 -2.10 -3.52 -0.26
C LEU A 84 -2.27 -2.91 -1.65
N LYS A 85 -3.46 -2.39 -1.93
CA LYS A 85 -3.73 -1.65 -3.16
C LYS A 85 -3.53 -0.15 -2.91
N PRO A 86 -3.14 0.62 -3.93
CA PRO A 86 -3.15 2.08 -3.88
C PRO A 86 -4.50 2.67 -3.43
N PHE A 87 -4.45 3.67 -2.55
CA PHE A 87 -5.65 4.38 -2.07
C PHE A 87 -6.18 5.40 -3.08
N ILE A 88 -5.35 5.84 -4.04
CA ILE A 88 -5.71 6.71 -5.17
C ILE A 88 -5.51 6.00 -6.51
N ARG A 89 -6.15 6.53 -7.55
CA ARG A 89 -5.81 6.22 -8.95
C ARG A 89 -4.63 7.12 -9.34
N TRP A 90 -3.61 6.53 -9.93
CA TRP A 90 -2.46 7.28 -10.44
C TRP A 90 -2.15 6.82 -11.85
N ALA A 91 -1.77 7.75 -12.72
CA ALA A 91 -1.33 7.39 -14.05
C ALA A 91 -0.06 6.53 -13.96
N GLY A 92 0.05 5.52 -14.84
CA GLY A 92 1.20 4.61 -14.83
C GLY A 92 1.17 3.53 -13.73
N GLY A 93 0.15 3.50 -12.85
CA GLY A 93 0.09 2.54 -11.75
C GLY A 93 0.27 1.08 -12.18
N LYS A 94 1.30 0.42 -11.66
CA LYS A 94 1.74 -0.92 -12.09
C LYS A 94 1.00 -2.07 -11.43
N GLN A 95 -0.21 -1.85 -10.92
CA GLN A 95 -0.99 -2.89 -10.20
C GLN A 95 -1.17 -4.17 -11.02
N ASN A 96 -1.32 -4.06 -12.34
CA ASN A 96 -1.49 -5.22 -13.23
C ASN A 96 -0.18 -5.94 -13.55
N LEU A 97 0.97 -5.28 -13.39
CA LEU A 97 2.29 -5.81 -13.69
C LEU A 97 3.10 -6.17 -12.44
N ILE A 98 2.62 -5.76 -11.26
CA ILE A 98 3.44 -5.82 -10.05
C ILE A 98 3.85 -7.24 -9.68
N ASN A 99 2.98 -8.23 -9.88
CA ASN A 99 3.31 -9.63 -9.63
C ASN A 99 4.41 -10.11 -10.58
N GLU A 100 4.41 -9.65 -11.84
CA GLU A 100 5.42 -10.02 -12.83
C GLU A 100 6.75 -9.35 -12.54
N ILE A 101 6.72 -8.08 -12.12
CA ILE A 101 7.89 -7.36 -11.64
C ILE A 101 8.52 -8.10 -10.46
N TYR A 102 7.75 -8.43 -9.44
CA TYR A 102 8.26 -9.09 -8.22
C TYR A 102 8.86 -10.48 -8.49
N LYS A 103 8.31 -11.27 -9.43
CA LYS A 103 8.89 -12.58 -9.79
C LYS A 103 10.30 -12.48 -10.37
N ASN A 104 10.64 -11.34 -10.97
CA ASN A 104 11.90 -11.12 -11.66
C ASN A 104 12.95 -10.39 -10.80
N ILE A 105 12.67 -10.20 -9.50
CA ILE A 105 13.54 -9.47 -8.56
C ILE A 105 14.00 -10.43 -7.48
N ASP A 106 15.32 -10.47 -7.27
CA ASP A 106 15.89 -11.11 -6.08
C ASP A 106 15.91 -10.13 -4.91
N PHE A 107 15.03 -10.38 -3.94
CA PHE A 107 14.91 -9.60 -2.70
C PHE A 107 15.88 -10.06 -1.59
N SER A 108 16.77 -11.04 -1.87
CA SER A 108 17.81 -11.44 -0.92
C SER A 108 18.63 -10.23 -0.49
N ASN A 109 18.97 -10.13 0.81
CA ASN A 109 19.79 -9.04 1.36
C ASN A 109 19.27 -7.62 1.12
N VAL A 110 17.96 -7.43 0.87
CA VAL A 110 17.34 -6.10 0.75
C VAL A 110 16.73 -5.67 2.08
N ASP A 111 17.38 -4.72 2.75
CA ASP A 111 16.87 -4.12 3.99
C ASP A 111 16.25 -2.73 3.75
N ARG A 112 16.84 -1.92 2.87
CA ARG A 112 16.39 -0.58 2.51
C ARG A 112 15.85 -0.57 1.08
N PHE A 113 14.75 0.13 0.89
CA PHE A 113 14.05 0.25 -0.38
C PHE A 113 13.81 1.72 -0.74
N PHE A 114 13.97 2.06 -2.02
CA PHE A 114 13.77 3.40 -2.56
C PHE A 114 12.76 3.37 -3.71
N GLU A 115 11.79 4.29 -3.69
CA GLU A 115 10.83 4.52 -4.77
C GLU A 115 10.72 6.03 -5.02
N PRO A 116 11.63 6.62 -5.82
CA PRO A 116 11.69 8.06 -6.07
C PRO A 116 10.69 8.59 -7.12
N PHE A 117 9.86 7.70 -7.66
CA PHE A 117 8.71 8.01 -8.50
C PHE A 117 7.47 7.37 -7.88
N LEU A 118 7.18 7.72 -6.62
CA LEU A 118 6.20 7.02 -5.79
C LEU A 118 4.85 6.89 -6.49
N GLY A 119 4.30 7.98 -7.02
CA GLY A 119 2.99 7.98 -7.65
C GLY A 119 1.90 7.32 -6.80
N GLY A 120 1.30 6.23 -7.30
CA GLY A 120 0.30 5.45 -6.55
C GLY A 120 0.89 4.48 -5.52
N GLY A 121 2.22 4.32 -5.48
CA GLY A 121 2.97 3.47 -4.56
C GLY A 121 2.64 1.98 -4.72
N SER A 122 2.31 1.53 -5.93
CA SER A 122 1.93 0.13 -6.14
C SER A 122 3.07 -0.84 -5.81
N PHE A 123 4.32 -0.44 -6.03
CA PHE A 123 5.46 -1.30 -5.72
C PHE A 123 5.68 -1.38 -4.22
N PHE A 124 5.83 -0.24 -3.54
CA PHE A 124 5.89 -0.18 -2.09
C PHE A 124 4.74 -0.97 -1.43
N LEU A 125 3.49 -0.70 -1.82
CA LEU A 125 2.30 -1.30 -1.21
C LEU A 125 2.17 -2.82 -1.44
N HIS A 126 2.80 -3.35 -2.49
CA HIS A 126 2.87 -4.79 -2.75
C HIS A 126 3.93 -5.49 -1.88
N GLY A 127 5.12 -4.90 -1.74
CA GLY A 127 6.26 -5.55 -1.09
C GLY A 127 6.28 -5.51 0.42
N ASN A 128 7.38 -5.94 1.02
CA ASN A 128 7.60 -5.80 2.46
C ASN A 128 9.06 -5.45 2.72
N PHE A 129 9.30 -4.21 3.14
CA PHE A 129 10.62 -3.65 3.34
C PHE A 129 10.80 -3.24 4.80
N LYS A 130 12.00 -3.46 5.35
CA LYS A 130 12.29 -3.07 6.74
C LYS A 130 12.36 -1.56 6.89
N GLN A 131 12.96 -0.88 5.91
CA GLN A 131 12.99 0.56 5.82
C GLN A 131 12.74 1.00 4.37
N SER A 132 11.94 2.05 4.17
CA SER A 132 11.65 2.58 2.83
C SER A 132 11.88 4.08 2.75
N PHE A 133 12.27 4.55 1.57
CA PHE A 133 12.48 5.95 1.24
C PHE A 133 11.63 6.25 0.01
N LEU A 134 10.56 7.00 0.21
CA LEU A 134 9.52 7.22 -0.79
C LEU A 134 9.49 8.70 -1.14
N SER A 135 9.69 9.02 -2.42
CA SER A 135 9.62 10.40 -2.88
C SER A 135 8.91 10.54 -4.22
N ASP A 136 8.41 11.74 -4.45
CA ASP A 136 7.77 12.16 -5.68
C ASP A 136 7.90 13.67 -5.78
N LEU A 137 7.95 14.20 -7.00
CA LEU A 137 8.03 15.64 -7.24
C LEU A 137 6.73 16.35 -6.87
N ASN A 138 5.60 15.64 -6.75
CA ASN A 138 4.31 16.23 -6.43
C ASN A 138 4.10 16.44 -4.91
N PRO A 139 4.16 17.68 -4.39
CA PRO A 139 4.02 17.93 -2.95
C PRO A 139 2.61 17.63 -2.43
N ASN A 140 1.57 17.74 -3.26
CA ASN A 140 0.21 17.40 -2.82
C ASN A 140 0.04 15.89 -2.65
N LEU A 141 0.72 15.09 -3.48
CA LEU A 141 0.75 13.64 -3.35
C LEU A 141 1.49 13.22 -2.07
N ILE A 142 2.67 13.80 -1.83
CA ILE A 142 3.47 13.53 -0.63
C ILE A 142 2.71 13.91 0.64
N ASN A 143 2.00 15.04 0.65
CA ASN A 143 1.11 15.40 1.75
C ASN A 143 0.08 14.30 2.03
N CYS A 144 -0.55 13.71 1.00
CA CYS A 144 -1.51 12.61 1.20
C CYS A 144 -0.89 11.42 1.91
N TYR A 145 0.30 10.99 1.49
CA TYR A 145 1.01 9.89 2.13
C TYR A 145 1.37 10.22 3.59
N GLN A 146 1.86 11.43 3.87
CA GLN A 146 2.19 11.87 5.22
C GLN A 146 0.95 11.96 6.13
N GLN A 147 -0.17 12.49 5.64
CA GLN A 147 -1.42 12.55 6.40
C GLN A 147 -2.04 11.18 6.63
N ILE A 148 -1.94 10.24 5.68
CA ILE A 148 -2.38 8.86 5.90
C ILE A 148 -1.46 8.15 6.90
N LYS A 149 -0.14 8.38 6.84
CA LYS A 149 0.81 7.84 7.82
C LYS A 149 0.43 8.27 9.23
N ASN A 150 0.23 9.56 9.45
CA ASN A 150 0.10 10.14 10.79
C ASN A 150 -1.36 10.20 11.29
N ASN A 151 -2.33 10.40 10.40
CA ASN A 151 -3.72 10.74 10.75
C ASN A 151 -4.77 9.92 9.94
N PRO A 152 -4.64 8.58 9.82
CA PRO A 152 -5.51 7.79 8.92
C PRO A 152 -7.01 7.90 9.26
N GLN A 153 -7.34 8.02 10.54
CA GLN A 153 -8.73 8.19 11.00
C GLN A 153 -9.29 9.56 10.64
N ALA A 154 -8.51 10.63 10.78
CA ALA A 154 -8.95 11.98 10.44
C ALA A 154 -9.15 12.13 8.93
N VAL A 155 -8.26 11.52 8.12
CA VAL A 155 -8.44 11.44 6.66
C VAL A 155 -9.73 10.71 6.31
N TYR A 156 -10.00 9.56 6.94
CA TYR A 156 -11.24 8.82 6.73
C TYR A 156 -12.47 9.66 7.08
N GLN A 157 -12.49 10.26 8.27
CA GLN A 157 -13.60 11.10 8.75
C GLN A 157 -13.87 12.27 7.78
N GLY A 158 -12.82 12.96 7.36
CA GLY A 158 -12.91 14.04 6.39
C GLY A 158 -13.49 13.59 5.05
N LEU A 159 -13.06 12.44 4.52
CA LEU A 159 -13.62 11.89 3.28
C LEU A 159 -15.08 11.47 3.43
N THR A 160 -15.46 10.87 4.56
CA THR A 160 -16.85 10.45 4.82
C THR A 160 -17.79 11.60 5.20
N SER A 161 -17.26 12.80 5.45
CA SER A 161 -18.08 13.99 5.72
C SER A 161 -18.76 14.55 4.47
N TYR A 162 -18.25 14.22 3.28
CA TYR A 162 -18.89 14.61 2.03
C TYR A 162 -20.17 13.81 1.78
N SER A 163 -21.26 14.51 1.47
CA SER A 163 -22.51 13.89 1.04
C SER A 163 -22.32 13.11 -0.27
N ILE A 164 -22.96 11.95 -0.36
CA ILE A 164 -23.01 11.11 -1.56
C ILE A 164 -24.49 10.97 -1.96
N PRO A 165 -24.86 11.14 -3.25
CA PRO A 165 -23.98 11.41 -4.39
C PRO A 165 -23.37 12.82 -4.35
N VAL A 166 -22.13 12.94 -4.83
CA VAL A 166 -21.44 14.22 -5.00
C VAL A 166 -22.05 14.97 -6.19
N THR A 167 -22.40 16.24 -5.99
CA THR A 167 -22.90 17.10 -7.07
C THR A 167 -21.75 17.81 -7.81
N PRO A 168 -21.95 18.19 -9.09
CA PRO A 168 -20.98 19.00 -9.83
C PRO A 168 -20.61 20.29 -9.10
N GLU A 169 -21.59 20.98 -8.49
CA GLU A 169 -21.37 22.23 -7.77
C GLU A 169 -20.41 22.01 -6.60
N LYS A 170 -20.66 20.98 -5.78
CA LYS A 170 -19.77 20.65 -4.65
C LYS A 170 -18.38 20.28 -5.12
N TYR A 171 -18.26 19.51 -6.21
CA TYR A 171 -16.97 19.16 -6.79
C TYR A 171 -16.16 20.41 -7.17
N TYR A 172 -16.77 21.37 -7.87
CA TYR A 172 -16.07 22.57 -8.32
C TYR A 172 -15.72 23.52 -7.18
N ILE A 173 -16.52 23.59 -6.11
CA ILE A 173 -16.15 24.30 -4.87
C ILE A 173 -14.88 23.70 -4.28
N VAL A 174 -14.86 22.37 -4.06
CA VAL A 174 -13.69 21.68 -3.50
C VAL A 174 -12.47 21.82 -4.40
N ARG A 175 -12.65 21.83 -5.73
CA ARG A 175 -11.58 22.06 -6.70
C ARG A 175 -10.98 23.46 -6.57
N ASN A 176 -11.82 24.48 -6.39
CA ASN A 176 -11.36 25.85 -6.23
C ASN A 176 -10.60 26.02 -4.90
N GLU A 177 -11.10 25.44 -3.80
CA GLU A 177 -10.38 25.42 -2.52
C GLU A 177 -9.04 24.70 -2.63
N PHE A 178 -9.00 23.53 -3.29
CA PHE A 178 -7.76 22.79 -3.51
C PHE A 178 -6.72 23.61 -4.28
N ASN A 179 -7.16 24.34 -5.31
CA ASN A 179 -6.30 25.22 -6.10
C ASN A 179 -5.84 26.45 -5.32
N PHE A 180 -6.68 26.99 -4.45
CA PHE A 180 -6.35 28.13 -3.60
C PHE A 180 -5.26 27.77 -2.56
N HIS A 181 -5.36 26.58 -1.97
CA HIS A 181 -4.42 26.04 -0.97
C HIS A 181 -3.34 25.12 -1.59
N ASN A 182 -3.02 25.30 -2.88
CA ASN A 182 -2.14 24.39 -3.60
C ASN A 182 -0.74 24.34 -2.97
N GLY A 183 -0.26 23.12 -2.67
CA GLY A 183 1.06 22.90 -2.05
C GLY A 183 1.08 22.98 -0.52
N GLU A 184 -0.01 23.42 0.13
CA GLU A 184 -0.12 23.39 1.59
C GLU A 184 -0.09 21.96 2.13
N GLN A 185 0.70 21.73 3.18
CA GLN A 185 0.92 20.40 3.77
C GLN A 185 -0.06 20.12 4.93
N THR A 186 -1.36 20.31 4.67
CA THR A 186 -2.43 20.20 5.68
C THR A 186 -3.28 18.94 5.51
N LEU A 187 -3.98 18.54 6.58
CA LEU A 187 -4.94 17.43 6.55
C LEU A 187 -6.06 17.69 5.54
N GLU A 188 -6.60 18.91 5.52
CA GLU A 188 -7.67 19.35 4.63
C GLU A 188 -7.24 19.22 3.18
N GLN A 189 -6.00 19.61 2.85
CA GLN A 189 -5.49 19.54 1.49
C GLN A 189 -5.33 18.08 1.03
N ALA A 190 -4.90 17.17 1.91
CA ALA A 190 -4.86 15.73 1.61
C ALA A 190 -6.26 15.15 1.37
N ILE A 191 -7.25 15.55 2.19
CA ILE A 191 -8.65 15.14 2.03
C ILE A 191 -9.20 15.63 0.68
N ARG A 192 -8.98 16.91 0.33
CA ARG A 192 -9.40 17.50 -0.96
C ARG A 192 -8.75 16.77 -2.13
N PHE A 193 -7.46 16.46 -2.05
CA PHE A 193 -6.75 15.73 -3.10
C PHE A 193 -7.37 14.34 -3.35
N ILE A 194 -7.58 13.55 -2.29
CA ILE A 194 -8.17 12.21 -2.41
C ILE A 194 -9.62 12.32 -2.90
N PHE A 195 -10.38 13.30 -2.41
CA PHE A 195 -11.74 13.58 -2.88
C PHE A 195 -11.78 13.83 -4.39
N LEU A 196 -10.95 14.75 -4.89
CA LEU A 196 -10.85 15.10 -6.32
C LEU A 196 -10.38 13.89 -7.13
N ASN A 197 -9.40 13.12 -6.64
CA ASN A 197 -8.95 11.92 -7.32
C ASN A 197 -10.07 10.87 -7.49
N LYS A 198 -10.97 10.72 -6.51
CA LYS A 198 -12.04 9.72 -6.55
C LYS A 198 -13.30 10.16 -7.30
N THR A 199 -13.50 11.47 -7.43
CA THR A 199 -14.71 12.07 -8.03
C THR A 199 -14.48 12.67 -9.42
N SER A 200 -13.23 12.91 -9.81
CA SER A 200 -12.89 13.45 -11.13
C SER A 200 -12.98 12.41 -12.25
N PHE A 201 -13.06 12.89 -13.49
CA PHE A 201 -13.04 12.04 -14.68
C PHE A 201 -11.77 11.18 -14.72
N ASN A 202 -11.93 9.86 -14.76
CA ASN A 202 -10.86 8.83 -14.74
C ASN A 202 -9.92 8.83 -13.52
N GLY A 203 -10.14 9.70 -12.54
CA GLY A 203 -9.32 9.82 -11.33
C GLY A 203 -7.85 10.13 -11.60
N ILE A 204 -7.60 11.03 -12.54
CA ILE A 204 -6.27 11.50 -12.91
C ILE A 204 -5.89 12.78 -12.14
N TYR A 205 -4.60 13.11 -12.06
CA TYR A 205 -4.12 14.34 -11.42
C TYR A 205 -3.57 15.33 -12.44
N ARG A 206 -4.40 16.12 -13.15
CA ARG A 206 -3.90 17.06 -14.18
C ARG A 206 -3.90 18.50 -13.70
N VAL A 207 -2.80 19.20 -13.96
CA VAL A 207 -2.67 20.65 -13.78
C VAL A 207 -2.54 21.38 -15.12
N ASN A 208 -2.92 22.66 -15.15
CA ASN A 208 -2.67 23.56 -16.28
C ASN A 208 -1.25 24.17 -16.23
N LYS A 209 -0.92 25.06 -17.18
CA LYS A 209 0.37 25.77 -17.22
C LYS A 209 0.63 26.68 -16.00
N SER A 210 -0.41 27.00 -15.24
CA SER A 210 -0.30 27.77 -13.99
C SER A 210 -0.21 26.86 -12.76
N GLY A 211 -0.04 25.55 -12.94
CA GLY A 211 0.03 24.59 -11.83
C GLY A 211 -1.30 24.28 -11.15
N LEU A 212 -2.44 24.77 -11.67
CA LEU A 212 -3.76 24.58 -11.06
C LEU A 212 -4.43 23.31 -11.58
N TYR A 213 -4.99 22.52 -10.67
CA TYR A 213 -5.75 21.31 -10.98
C TYR A 213 -6.99 21.63 -11.84
N ASN A 214 -7.12 20.93 -12.97
CA ASN A 214 -8.13 21.25 -14.00
C ASN A 214 -8.89 20.02 -14.55
N VAL A 215 -8.96 18.92 -13.79
CA VAL A 215 -9.75 17.76 -14.21
C VAL A 215 -11.24 18.04 -13.97
N PRO A 216 -12.14 17.71 -14.91
CA PRO A 216 -13.58 17.88 -14.72
C PRO A 216 -14.16 16.82 -13.77
N PHE A 217 -15.35 17.10 -13.24
CA PHE A 217 -16.15 16.13 -12.50
C PHE A 217 -16.43 14.89 -13.35
N GLY A 218 -16.50 13.71 -12.73
CA GLY A 218 -16.75 12.48 -13.48
C GLY A 218 -17.47 11.35 -12.74
N LYS A 219 -17.35 11.26 -11.41
CA LYS A 219 -17.95 10.17 -10.62
C LYS A 219 -18.75 10.70 -9.43
N PRO A 220 -20.10 10.63 -9.47
CA PRO A 220 -20.96 11.08 -8.36
C PRO A 220 -20.90 10.17 -7.14
N GLU A 221 -20.65 8.87 -7.33
CA GLU A 221 -20.54 7.90 -6.24
C GLU A 221 -19.10 7.35 -6.14
N PRO A 222 -18.17 8.13 -5.54
CA PRO A 222 -16.80 7.70 -5.36
C PRO A 222 -16.71 6.52 -4.38
N ALA A 223 -15.80 5.58 -4.67
CA ALA A 223 -15.43 4.56 -3.69
C ALA A 223 -14.24 5.10 -2.89
N PHE A 224 -14.52 5.74 -1.76
CA PHE A 224 -13.48 6.21 -0.85
C PHE A 224 -12.77 5.03 -0.16
N PRO A 225 -11.47 5.15 0.19
CA PRO A 225 -10.77 4.17 1.00
C PRO A 225 -11.50 3.89 2.31
N SER A 226 -11.64 2.62 2.69
CA SER A 226 -12.18 2.27 4.00
C SER A 226 -11.19 2.62 5.11
N LEU A 227 -11.69 2.87 6.33
CA LEU A 227 -10.85 3.11 7.50
C LEU A 227 -9.83 1.99 7.71
N LYS A 228 -10.28 0.73 7.62
CA LYS A 228 -9.39 -0.45 7.71
C LYS A 228 -8.27 -0.42 6.67
N HIS A 229 -8.57 0.00 5.44
CA HIS A 229 -7.55 0.10 4.41
C HIS A 229 -6.54 1.21 4.71
N LEU A 230 -7.01 2.39 5.14
CA LEU A 230 -6.13 3.51 5.51
C LEU A 230 -5.25 3.19 6.72
N ILE A 231 -5.78 2.50 7.73
CA ILE A 231 -4.99 2.01 8.87
C ILE A 231 -3.90 1.03 8.41
N ASN A 232 -4.23 0.08 7.52
CA ASN A 232 -3.24 -0.85 7.00
C ASN A 232 -2.13 -0.14 6.19
N VAL A 233 -2.50 0.88 5.39
CA VAL A 233 -1.54 1.71 4.67
C VAL A 233 -0.67 2.51 5.65
N SER A 234 -1.27 3.15 6.66
CA SER A 234 -0.56 3.87 7.73
C SER A 234 0.46 2.99 8.44
N ASN A 235 0.06 1.80 8.90
CA ASN A 235 0.95 0.83 9.55
C ASN A 235 2.15 0.47 8.68
N LYS A 236 1.94 0.37 7.36
CA LYS A 236 3.02 0.11 6.42
C LYS A 236 3.92 1.33 6.21
N LEU A 237 3.36 2.53 6.15
CA LEU A 237 4.10 3.78 6.02
C LEU A 237 4.93 4.13 7.27
N ASN A 238 4.67 3.49 8.41
CA ASN A 238 5.49 3.67 9.61
C ASN A 238 6.95 3.23 9.43
N THR A 239 7.23 2.33 8.47
CA THR A 239 8.61 1.96 8.12
C THR A 239 9.21 2.83 7.01
N ALA A 240 8.48 3.85 6.53
CA ALA A 240 8.89 4.70 5.43
C ALA A 240 9.24 6.13 5.86
N VAL A 241 10.34 6.66 5.31
CA VAL A 241 10.63 8.10 5.24
C VAL A 241 10.00 8.61 3.93
N ILE A 242 9.21 9.68 4.02
CA ILE A 242 8.39 10.17 2.91
C ILE A 242 8.65 11.66 2.72
N PHE A 243 9.12 12.06 1.55
CA PHE A 243 9.57 13.43 1.28
C PHE A 243 9.32 13.83 -0.17
N THR A 244 9.23 15.14 -0.41
CA THR A 244 9.17 15.70 -1.77
C THR A 244 10.58 15.94 -2.25
N ALA A 245 10.97 15.26 -3.32
CA ALA A 245 12.30 15.37 -3.93
C ALA A 245 12.23 14.89 -5.38
N TYR A 246 13.19 15.35 -6.18
CA TYR A 246 13.49 14.76 -7.47
C TYR A 246 14.19 13.42 -7.31
N TYR A 247 14.28 12.66 -8.40
CA TYR A 247 14.65 11.25 -8.30
C TYR A 247 16.13 11.01 -8.00
N ASP A 248 16.99 11.94 -8.40
CA ASP A 248 18.44 11.87 -8.29
C ASP A 248 18.94 12.22 -6.89
N GLU A 249 18.16 13.01 -6.12
CA GLU A 249 18.46 13.38 -4.74
C GLU A 249 18.66 12.16 -3.81
N ILE A 250 18.03 11.01 -4.11
CA ILE A 250 18.26 9.78 -3.31
C ILE A 250 19.70 9.29 -3.41
N GLY A 251 20.44 9.70 -4.44
CA GLY A 251 21.84 9.31 -4.66
C GLY A 251 22.77 9.72 -3.52
N GLU A 252 22.39 10.71 -2.72
CA GLU A 252 23.16 11.15 -1.54
C GLU A 252 23.08 10.16 -0.37
N ILE A 253 22.00 9.36 -0.29
CA ILE A 253 21.70 8.48 0.85
C ILE A 253 21.61 7.00 0.49
N ALA A 254 21.51 6.69 -0.81
CA ALA A 254 21.55 5.34 -1.33
C ALA A 254 22.96 4.75 -1.20
N ARG A 255 23.04 3.47 -0.83
CA ARG A 255 24.28 2.74 -0.64
C ARG A 255 24.18 1.32 -1.20
N GLU A 256 25.30 0.63 -1.20
CA GLU A 256 25.40 -0.77 -1.62
C GLU A 256 24.30 -1.65 -1.01
N ASN A 257 23.75 -2.56 -1.81
CA ASN A 257 22.65 -3.48 -1.49
C ASN A 257 21.27 -2.84 -1.26
N ASP A 258 21.13 -1.52 -1.35
CA ASP A 258 19.80 -0.88 -1.37
C ASP A 258 19.05 -1.28 -2.66
N LEU A 259 17.75 -1.56 -2.54
CA LEU A 259 16.88 -1.78 -3.70
C LEU A 259 16.24 -0.46 -4.13
N ILE A 260 16.38 -0.10 -5.40
CA ILE A 260 15.81 1.10 -6.00
C ILE A 260 14.86 0.68 -7.12
N TYR A 261 13.58 1.02 -6.97
CA TYR A 261 12.57 0.85 -8.02
C TYR A 261 12.29 2.19 -8.68
N LEU A 262 12.54 2.27 -9.98
CA LEU A 262 12.43 3.47 -10.78
C LEU A 262 11.30 3.31 -11.81
N ASP A 263 10.31 4.19 -11.77
CA ASP A 263 9.17 4.20 -12.70
C ASP A 263 8.94 5.61 -13.25
N PRO A 264 9.87 6.12 -14.08
CA PRO A 264 9.79 7.48 -14.59
C PRO A 264 8.57 7.68 -15.50
N PRO A 265 8.14 8.93 -15.73
CA PRO A 265 7.21 9.24 -16.82
C PRO A 265 7.72 8.68 -18.15
N TYR A 266 6.83 8.16 -18.99
CA TYR A 266 7.23 7.57 -20.28
C TYR A 266 7.55 8.66 -21.31
N PRO A 267 8.49 8.39 -22.24
CA PRO A 267 8.73 9.29 -23.37
C PRO A 267 7.46 9.53 -24.18
N LYS A 268 7.36 10.70 -24.81
CA LYS A 268 6.25 10.98 -25.72
C LYS A 268 6.35 10.10 -26.96
N LEU A 269 5.29 9.32 -27.23
CA LEU A 269 5.23 8.43 -28.39
C LEU A 269 4.93 9.17 -29.71
N SER A 270 4.34 10.37 -29.66
CA SER A 270 4.25 11.34 -30.76
C SER A 270 3.68 12.68 -30.24
N ASP A 271 3.74 13.75 -31.04
CA ASP A 271 3.08 15.04 -30.74
C ASP A 271 1.55 14.92 -30.59
N THR A 272 0.95 13.84 -31.09
CA THR A 272 -0.50 13.59 -31.12
C THR A 272 -0.95 12.41 -30.25
N ALA A 273 -0.02 11.59 -29.73
CA ALA A 273 -0.32 10.42 -28.92
C ALA A 273 -0.45 10.80 -27.43
N TYR A 274 -1.70 11.13 -27.09
CA TYR A 274 -2.38 10.99 -25.80
C TYR A 274 -1.60 11.23 -24.51
N PHE A 275 -2.07 12.28 -23.83
CA PHE A 275 -1.83 12.71 -22.46
C PHE A 275 -0.63 13.65 -22.27
N ASN A 276 -0.88 14.94 -22.54
CA ASN A 276 -0.16 16.07 -21.95
C ASN A 276 -0.29 16.00 -20.42
N HIS A 277 0.59 15.26 -19.78
CA HIS A 277 0.39 14.87 -18.40
C HIS A 277 1.66 14.95 -17.57
N TYR A 278 1.50 15.80 -16.56
CA TYR A 278 2.15 15.81 -15.25
C TYR A 278 3.57 16.35 -15.27
N THR A 279 3.78 17.32 -14.37
CA THR A 279 4.93 18.24 -14.26
C THR A 279 4.94 19.37 -15.32
N LEU A 280 5.19 20.60 -14.85
CA LEU A 280 5.43 21.77 -15.72
C LEU A 280 6.69 21.54 -16.56
N ASP A 281 7.64 20.78 -16.01
CA ASP A 281 8.84 20.29 -16.66
C ASP A 281 8.54 18.99 -17.41
N LYS A 282 8.82 18.98 -18.71
CA LYS A 282 8.63 17.79 -19.55
C LYS A 282 9.78 16.83 -19.23
N PHE A 283 9.48 15.63 -18.74
CA PHE A 283 10.44 14.52 -18.68
C PHE A 283 10.72 14.05 -20.12
N ASP A 284 11.56 14.80 -20.82
CA ASP A 284 11.87 14.60 -22.23
C ASP A 284 13.04 13.63 -22.43
N ILE A 285 13.49 13.46 -23.67
CA ILE A 285 14.60 12.56 -23.98
C ILE A 285 15.91 12.95 -23.26
N THR A 286 16.14 14.25 -23.01
CA THR A 286 17.31 14.74 -22.27
C THR A 286 17.23 14.29 -20.81
N GLU A 287 16.05 14.38 -20.20
CA GLU A 287 15.82 13.87 -18.85
C GLU A 287 15.93 12.33 -18.79
N HIS A 288 15.51 11.61 -19.83
CA HIS A 288 15.74 10.16 -19.92
C HIS A 288 17.23 9.78 -20.01
N ILE A 289 18.06 10.59 -20.69
CA ILE A 289 19.51 10.39 -20.74
C ILE A 289 20.11 10.59 -19.33
N LYS A 290 19.77 11.68 -18.64
CA LYS A 290 20.21 11.93 -17.26
C LYS A 290 19.75 10.84 -16.31
N PHE A 291 18.51 10.38 -16.46
CA PHE A 291 17.95 9.27 -15.68
C PHE A 291 18.74 7.97 -15.89
N ALA A 292 19.13 7.65 -17.13
CA ALA A 292 19.96 6.48 -17.42
C ALA A 292 21.37 6.62 -16.82
N GLN A 293 21.96 7.82 -16.85
CA GLN A 293 23.24 8.10 -16.19
C GLN A 293 23.14 7.88 -14.67
N PHE A 294 22.12 8.44 -14.03
CA PHE A 294 21.84 8.24 -12.61
C PHE A 294 21.68 6.75 -12.26
N ALA A 295 20.91 5.99 -13.05
CA ALA A 295 20.76 4.55 -12.84
C ALA A 295 22.10 3.80 -12.94
N ASN A 296 22.98 4.18 -13.86
CA ASN A 296 24.32 3.62 -13.96
C ASN A 296 25.21 4.00 -12.77
N GLU A 297 25.12 5.23 -12.27
CA GLU A 297 25.83 5.66 -11.06
C GLU A 297 25.40 4.84 -9.83
N MET A 298 24.09 4.65 -9.64
CA MET A 298 23.57 3.82 -8.55
C MET A 298 23.97 2.35 -8.70
N ARG A 299 24.00 1.82 -9.93
CA ARG A 299 24.50 0.47 -10.24
C ARG A 299 25.96 0.34 -9.83
N ASN A 300 26.79 1.34 -10.14
CA ASN A 300 28.21 1.38 -9.80
C ASN A 300 28.45 1.53 -8.29
N LYS A 301 27.52 2.15 -7.56
CA LYS A 301 27.50 2.16 -6.08
C LYS A 301 27.11 0.80 -5.46
N GLY A 302 26.79 -0.20 -6.27
CA GLY A 302 26.36 -1.53 -5.82
C GLY A 302 24.89 -1.59 -5.39
N CYS A 303 24.06 -0.64 -5.83
CA CYS A 303 22.61 -0.72 -5.60
C CYS A 303 21.97 -1.77 -6.52
N LYS A 304 20.90 -2.37 -6.04
CA LYS A 304 20.01 -3.25 -6.80
C LYS A 304 18.94 -2.40 -7.47
N ILE A 305 18.86 -2.39 -8.79
CA ILE A 305 18.02 -1.45 -9.55
C ILE A 305 17.05 -2.21 -10.43
N VAL A 306 15.79 -1.75 -10.39
CA VAL A 306 14.72 -2.23 -11.24
C VAL A 306 14.01 -1.02 -11.83
N ILE A 307 13.90 -0.98 -13.14
CA ILE A 307 13.27 0.10 -13.89
C ILE A 307 12.09 -0.49 -14.65
N SER A 308 10.92 0.16 -14.58
CA SER A 308 9.83 -0.07 -15.52
C SER A 308 9.72 1.08 -16.51
N ASN A 309 9.63 0.78 -17.80
CA ASN A 309 9.51 1.81 -18.83
C ASN A 309 8.74 1.30 -20.06
N ALA A 310 8.39 2.20 -20.98
CA ALA A 310 7.84 1.84 -22.28
C ALA A 310 8.85 1.06 -23.13
N ASP A 311 8.36 0.10 -23.92
CA ASP A 311 9.18 -0.61 -24.90
C ASP A 311 9.38 0.25 -26.16
N LEU A 312 10.44 1.04 -26.15
CA LEU A 312 10.83 1.95 -27.23
C LEU A 312 12.29 1.75 -27.63
N PRO A 313 12.65 1.95 -28.92
CA PRO A 313 14.03 1.84 -29.38
C PRO A 313 15.01 2.69 -28.57
N GLU A 314 14.65 3.93 -28.27
CA GLU A 314 15.49 4.88 -27.53
C GLU A 314 15.73 4.40 -26.09
N ILE A 315 14.72 3.82 -25.44
CA ILE A 315 14.86 3.25 -24.09
C ILE A 315 15.75 2.00 -24.12
N ARG A 316 15.62 1.14 -25.13
CA ARG A 316 16.47 -0.03 -25.29
C ARG A 316 17.93 0.35 -25.52
N GLU A 317 18.17 1.40 -26.29
CA GLU A 317 19.51 1.93 -26.54
C GLU A 317 20.17 2.43 -25.24
N LEU A 318 19.45 3.26 -24.46
CA LEU A 318 19.91 3.80 -23.18
C LEU A 318 20.30 2.71 -22.17
N PHE A 319 19.61 1.57 -22.19
CA PHE A 319 19.82 0.47 -21.26
C PHE A 319 20.37 -0.80 -21.92
N SER A 320 21.05 -0.67 -23.07
CA SER A 320 21.55 -1.80 -23.86
C SER A 320 22.52 -2.74 -23.12
N SER A 321 23.19 -2.24 -22.08
CA SER A 321 24.10 -3.02 -21.21
C SER A 321 23.42 -3.62 -19.95
N TRP A 322 22.11 -3.56 -19.87
CA TRP A 322 21.29 -4.06 -18.76
C TRP A 322 20.52 -5.32 -19.16
N ASN A 323 20.02 -6.06 -18.17
CA ASN A 323 19.10 -7.15 -18.42
C ASN A 323 17.70 -6.57 -18.71
N ILE A 324 17.19 -6.76 -19.92
CA ILE A 324 15.90 -6.25 -20.38
C ILE A 324 14.93 -7.42 -20.56
N LEU A 325 13.80 -7.36 -19.85
CA LEU A 325 12.69 -8.30 -19.97
C LEU A 325 11.47 -7.61 -20.58
N GLU A 326 10.88 -8.24 -21.59
CA GLU A 326 9.64 -7.77 -22.18
C GLU A 326 8.44 -8.28 -21.38
N CYS A 327 7.57 -7.35 -21.01
CA CYS A 327 6.28 -7.62 -20.41
C CYS A 327 5.17 -7.04 -21.27
N SER A 328 3.98 -7.62 -21.19
CA SER A 328 2.81 -7.04 -21.85
C SER A 328 1.67 -6.88 -20.88
N THR A 329 1.02 -5.72 -20.93
CA THR A 329 -0.20 -5.42 -20.20
C THR A 329 -1.28 -4.95 -21.15
N TYR A 330 -2.52 -5.00 -20.69
CA TYR A 330 -3.66 -4.46 -21.43
C TYR A 330 -4.10 -3.17 -20.75
N ARG A 331 -4.19 -2.07 -21.52
CA ARG A 331 -4.82 -0.83 -21.06
C ARG A 331 -6.10 -0.58 -21.85
N TYR A 332 -7.10 -0.01 -21.18
CA TYR A 332 -8.25 0.56 -21.86
C TYR A 332 -7.86 1.93 -22.43
N ILE A 333 -8.13 2.16 -23.71
CA ILE A 333 -8.05 3.52 -24.29
C ILE A 333 -9.34 4.26 -23.93
N SER A 334 -9.26 5.58 -23.71
CA SER A 334 -10.38 6.46 -23.32
C SER A 334 -11.71 6.15 -24.01
N CYS A 335 -12.84 6.27 -23.30
CA CYS A 335 -14.25 6.18 -23.73
C CYS A 335 -14.68 4.98 -24.61
N LYS A 336 -13.76 4.25 -25.25
CA LYS A 336 -13.98 3.08 -26.08
C LYS A 336 -13.58 1.84 -25.26
N LYS A 337 -14.38 0.79 -25.32
CA LYS A 337 -14.11 -0.49 -24.62
C LYS A 337 -12.99 -1.32 -25.29
N GLU A 338 -12.07 -0.69 -26.01
CA GLU A 338 -10.97 -1.36 -26.69
C GLU A 338 -9.78 -1.49 -25.74
N ARG A 339 -9.28 -2.72 -25.59
CA ARG A 339 -8.08 -3.03 -24.83
C ARG A 339 -6.89 -3.05 -25.79
N VAL A 340 -5.93 -2.15 -25.58
CA VAL A 340 -4.69 -2.15 -26.33
C VAL A 340 -3.60 -2.83 -25.50
N LYS A 341 -2.89 -3.76 -26.15
CA LYS A 341 -1.69 -4.40 -25.60
C LYS A 341 -0.58 -3.36 -25.61
N ILE A 342 -0.12 -2.96 -24.43
CA ILE A 342 1.04 -2.08 -24.27
C ILE A 342 2.21 -2.97 -23.87
N LYS A 343 3.29 -2.85 -24.64
CA LYS A 343 4.57 -3.47 -24.31
C LYS A 343 5.29 -2.59 -23.30
N GLU A 344 5.74 -3.20 -22.21
CA GLU A 344 6.52 -2.55 -21.17
C GLU A 344 7.82 -3.33 -20.96
N LEU A 345 8.88 -2.64 -20.58
CA LEU A 345 10.18 -3.23 -20.25
C LEU A 345 10.35 -3.26 -18.73
N ILE A 346 10.88 -4.36 -18.24
CA ILE A 346 11.51 -4.45 -16.93
C ILE A 346 13.01 -4.51 -17.19
N ILE A 347 13.74 -3.49 -16.72
CA ILE A 347 15.17 -3.35 -16.93
C ILE A 347 15.85 -3.45 -15.56
N LYS A 348 16.88 -4.29 -15.43
CA LYS A 348 17.51 -4.55 -14.13
C LYS A 348 19.00 -4.88 -14.24
N ASN A 349 19.73 -4.65 -13.16
CA ASN A 349 21.13 -5.05 -12.98
C ASN A 349 21.29 -6.24 -12.01
N ILE A 350 20.17 -6.87 -11.64
CA ILE A 350 20.08 -7.98 -10.67
C ILE A 350 19.43 -9.23 -11.26
#